data_AF-A0A166YLJ1-F1
#
_entry.id   AF-A0A166YLJ1-F1
#
_cell.length_a   1.000
_cell.length_b   1.000
_cell.length_c   1.000
_cell.angle_alpha   90.00
_cell.angle_beta   90.00
_cell.angle_gamma   90.00
#
_symmetry.space_group_name_H-M   'P 1'
#
loop_
_entity.id
_entity.type
_entity.pdbx_description
1 polymer ?
#
loop_
_entity_poly.entity_id
_entity_poly.type
_entity_poly.pdbx_seq_one_letter_code
_entity_poly.pdbx_strand_id
1 'polypeptide(L)'
;MNKVALLTSSTHEPGVTIRQRSDLIALFGPTFNLAVRFQRLVAVASSLLFVYGHLLATTTLTSTVVATRLLVAHSFYFFNATALALRKSLRLAWNSKEARRLRKKFFMEFATTILGPGGNMLIVLVFWPGWMLILGVLLFVRMLAG
;
A
#
# COMPACT_ATOMS: atom_id res chain seq x y z
N MET A 1 30.06 66.47 -70.08
CA MET A 1 28.85 65.65 -69.83
C MET A 1 29.29 64.18 -69.78
N ASN A 2 28.65 63.38 -68.91
CA ASN A 2 28.92 61.98 -68.50
C ASN A 2 29.81 61.92 -67.24
N LYS A 3 29.26 61.75 -66.01
CA LYS A 3 28.68 60.51 -65.43
C LYS A 3 29.66 59.34 -65.71
N VAL A 4 30.24 58.66 -64.72
CA VAL A 4 29.56 57.74 -63.81
C VAL A 4 30.54 57.38 -62.69
N ALA A 5 30.01 57.34 -61.46
CA ALA A 5 30.65 56.79 -60.27
C ALA A 5 31.01 55.30 -60.50
N LEU A 6 32.31 55.00 -60.59
CA LEU A 6 32.79 53.63 -60.48
C LEU A 6 32.90 53.29 -58.99
N LEU A 7 31.77 52.83 -58.47
CA LEU A 7 31.68 52.07 -57.23
C LEU A 7 32.75 50.98 -57.28
N THR A 8 33.69 51.04 -56.35
CA THR A 8 34.64 49.97 -56.07
C THR A 8 33.84 48.75 -55.63
N SER A 9 33.51 47.90 -56.60
CA SER A 9 32.97 46.57 -56.39
C SER A 9 34.01 45.75 -55.64
N SER A 10 33.82 45.62 -54.33
CA SER A 10 34.52 44.68 -53.48
C SER A 10 34.23 43.26 -53.97
N THR A 11 35.11 42.72 -54.82
CA THR A 11 35.16 41.31 -55.16
C THR A 11 35.62 40.54 -53.92
N HIS A 12 34.68 40.26 -53.01
CA HIS A 12 34.91 39.31 -51.94
C HIS A 12 34.53 37.93 -52.47
N GLU A 13 35.53 37.13 -52.83
CA GLU A 13 35.34 35.73 -53.22
C GLU A 13 34.73 34.96 -52.03
N PRO A 14 33.55 34.30 -52.18
CA PRO A 14 33.03 33.41 -51.17
C PRO A 14 33.69 32.03 -51.36
N GLY A 15 35.00 31.94 -51.13
CA GLY A 15 35.78 30.73 -51.46
C GLY A 15 36.20 29.84 -50.29
N VAL A 16 36.10 30.29 -49.02
CA VAL A 16 36.91 29.69 -47.94
C VAL A 16 36.11 28.99 -46.82
N THR A 17 34.80 29.22 -46.68
CA THR A 17 34.05 28.66 -45.53
C THR A 17 33.57 27.22 -45.71
N ILE A 18 33.50 26.71 -46.94
CA ILE A 18 33.01 25.35 -47.22
C ILE A 18 34.03 24.29 -46.80
N ARG A 19 35.33 24.53 -47.05
CA ARG A 19 36.40 23.57 -46.78
C ARG A 19 36.68 23.37 -45.29
N GLN A 20 36.58 24.44 -44.50
CA GLN A 20 36.76 24.40 -43.04
C GLN A 20 35.60 23.66 -42.35
N ARG A 21 34.38 23.80 -42.87
CA ARG A 21 33.21 23.05 -42.37
C ARG A 21 33.34 21.55 -42.65
N SER A 22 33.87 21.18 -43.82
CA SER A 22 34.11 19.76 -44.15
C SER A 22 35.20 19.11 -43.30
N ASP A 23 36.26 19.82 -42.90
CA ASP A 23 37.29 19.27 -42.00
C ASP A 23 36.76 19.07 -40.57
N LEU A 24 35.94 20.00 -40.07
CA LEU A 24 35.27 19.83 -38.78
C LEU A 24 34.26 18.67 -38.82
N ILE A 25 33.49 18.53 -39.90
CA ILE A 25 32.57 17.38 -40.08
C ILE A 25 33.35 16.06 -40.21
N ALA A 26 34.52 16.07 -40.85
CA ALA A 26 35.38 14.88 -40.95
C ALA A 26 36.01 14.49 -39.59
N LEU A 27 36.39 15.48 -38.77
CA LEU A 27 36.95 15.24 -37.43
C LEU A 27 35.88 14.80 -36.42
N PHE A 28 34.68 15.41 -36.46
CA PHE A 28 33.58 15.13 -35.53
C PHE A 28 32.66 14.00 -35.99
N GLY A 29 32.64 13.65 -37.28
CA GLY A 29 31.81 12.56 -37.80
C GLY A 29 32.01 11.21 -37.09
N PRO A 30 33.25 10.76 -36.84
CA PRO A 30 33.53 9.53 -36.10
C PRO A 30 33.05 9.57 -34.65
N THR A 31 33.22 10.70 -33.96
CA THR A 31 32.80 10.88 -32.57
C THR A 31 31.28 10.96 -32.43
N PHE A 32 30.58 11.62 -33.36
CA PHE A 32 29.11 11.60 -33.42
C PHE A 32 28.57 10.19 -33.71
N ASN A 33 29.20 9.43 -34.62
CA ASN A 33 28.79 8.05 -34.90
C ASN A 33 28.94 7.16 -33.65
N LEU A 34 30.04 7.33 -32.91
CA LEU A 34 30.26 6.64 -31.64
C LEU A 34 29.20 7.03 -30.59
N ALA A 35 28.92 8.32 -30.43
CA ALA A 35 27.90 8.82 -29.51
C ALA A 35 26.50 8.28 -29.84
N VAL A 36 26.12 8.25 -31.12
CA VAL A 36 24.85 7.68 -31.58
C VAL A 36 24.77 6.18 -31.33
N ARG A 37 25.87 5.44 -31.49
CA ARG A 37 25.93 4.01 -31.15
C ARG A 37 25.75 3.77 -29.66
N PHE A 38 26.42 4.55 -28.81
CA PHE A 38 26.23 4.47 -27.35
C PHE A 38 24.79 4.84 -26.95
N GLN A 39 24.23 5.91 -27.52
CA GLN A 39 22.84 6.30 -27.26
C GLN A 39 21.87 5.20 -27.68
N ARG A 40 22.11 4.53 -28.81
CA ARG A 40 21.30 3.38 -29.25
C ARG A 40 21.44 2.18 -28.31
N LEU A 41 22.64 1.86 -27.85
CA LEU A 41 22.86 0.78 -26.89
C LEU A 41 22.18 1.05 -25.55
N VAL A 42 22.29 2.29 -25.04
CA VAL A 42 21.61 2.72 -23.82
C VAL A 42 20.09 2.66 -23.99
N ALA A 43 19.57 3.12 -25.13
CA ALA A 43 18.15 3.04 -25.43
C ALA A 43 17.64 1.59 -25.44
N VAL A 44 18.37 0.66 -26.09
CA VAL A 44 18.02 -0.76 -26.11
C VAL A 44 18.14 -1.41 -24.72
N ALA A 45 19.19 -1.11 -23.97
CA ALA A 45 19.35 -1.62 -22.61
C ALA A 45 18.23 -1.12 -21.68
N SER A 46 17.87 0.16 -21.79
CA SER A 46 16.79 0.75 -20.99
C SER A 46 15.42 0.17 -21.33
N SER A 47 15.13 -0.08 -22.61
CA SER A 47 13.86 -0.68 -23.02
C SER A 47 13.76 -2.14 -22.57
N LEU A 48 14.85 -2.90 -22.66
CA LEU A 48 14.89 -4.27 -22.14
C LEU A 48 14.69 -4.29 -20.62
N LEU A 49 15.40 -3.44 -19.87
CA LEU A 49 15.21 -3.32 -18.42
C LEU A 49 13.77 -2.97 -18.04
N PHE A 50 13.13 -2.08 -18.79
CA PHE A 50 11.74 -1.71 -18.55
C PHE A 50 10.78 -2.89 -18.80
N VAL A 51 10.96 -3.61 -19.91
CA VAL A 51 10.13 -4.78 -20.25
C VAL A 51 10.32 -5.90 -19.23
N TYR A 52 11.56 -6.25 -18.90
CA TYR A 52 11.84 -7.28 -17.90
C TYR A 52 11.37 -6.89 -16.50
N GLY A 53 11.56 -5.63 -16.10
CA GLY A 53 11.07 -5.10 -14.83
C GLY A 53 9.54 -5.16 -14.76
N HIS A 54 8.85 -4.79 -15.84
CA HIS A 54 7.39 -4.87 -15.91
C HIS A 54 6.88 -6.32 -15.86
N LEU A 55 7.52 -7.24 -16.59
CA LEU A 55 7.19 -8.67 -16.53
C LEU A 55 7.42 -9.27 -15.14
N LEU A 56 8.52 -8.90 -14.47
CA LEU A 56 8.81 -9.36 -13.12
C LEU A 56 7.80 -8.78 -12.11
N ALA A 57 7.44 -7.51 -12.24
CA ALA A 57 6.43 -6.88 -11.38
C ALA A 57 5.05 -7.52 -11.55
N THR A 58 4.62 -7.77 -12.79
CA THR A 58 3.32 -8.40 -13.06
C THR A 58 3.26 -9.86 -12.60
N THR A 59 4.33 -10.63 -12.78
CA THR A 59 4.40 -12.03 -12.31
C THR A 59 4.47 -12.13 -10.78
N THR A 60 5.19 -11.22 -10.12
CA THR A 60 5.21 -11.15 -8.64
C THR A 60 3.87 -10.69 -8.07
N LEU A 61 3.21 -9.71 -8.68
CA LEU A 61 1.87 -9.27 -8.26
C LEU A 61 0.82 -10.38 -8.43
N THR A 62 0.83 -11.09 -9.56
CA THR A 62 -0.12 -12.18 -9.79
C THR A 62 0.11 -13.36 -8.83
N SER A 63 1.37 -13.76 -8.62
CA SER A 63 1.70 -14.84 -7.67
C SER A 63 1.38 -14.48 -6.23
N THR A 64 1.63 -13.24 -5.80
CA THR A 64 1.27 -12.76 -4.45
C THR A 64 -0.23 -12.71 -4.24
N VAL A 65 -1.02 -12.30 -5.25
CA VAL A 65 -2.49 -12.32 -5.18
C VAL A 65 -3.03 -13.74 -5.08
N VAL A 66 -2.46 -14.70 -5.82
CA VAL A 66 -2.88 -16.11 -5.73
C VAL A 66 -2.52 -16.70 -4.36
N ALA A 67 -1.30 -16.46 -3.88
CA ALA A 67 -0.85 -16.93 -2.57
C ALA A 67 -1.68 -16.36 -1.42
N THR A 68 -1.99 -15.06 -1.46
CA THR A 68 -2.84 -14.41 -0.44
C THR A 68 -4.26 -14.96 -0.47
N ARG A 69 -4.86 -15.19 -1.65
CA ARG A 69 -6.19 -15.82 -1.74
C ARG A 69 -6.21 -17.24 -1.17
N LEU A 70 -5.20 -18.05 -1.46
CA LEU A 70 -5.07 -19.40 -0.91
C LEU A 70 -4.90 -19.37 0.62
N LEU A 71 -4.07 -18.46 1.13
CA LEU A 71 -3.86 -18.29 2.57
C LEU A 71 -5.15 -17.85 3.27
N VAL A 72 -5.89 -16.89 2.69
CA VAL A 72 -7.18 -16.43 3.23
C VAL A 72 -8.19 -17.58 3.25
N ALA A 73 -8.33 -18.33 2.15
CA ALA A 73 -9.22 -19.49 2.10
C ALA A 73 -8.84 -20.53 3.16
N HIS A 74 -7.56 -20.90 3.23
CA HIS A 74 -7.07 -21.88 4.19
C HIS A 74 -7.27 -21.41 5.65
N SER A 75 -7.00 -20.14 5.94
CA SER A 75 -7.20 -19.56 7.27
C SER A 75 -8.68 -19.56 7.66
N PHE A 76 -9.59 -19.27 6.71
CA PHE A 76 -11.03 -19.30 6.94
C PHE A 76 -11.53 -20.71 7.23
N TYR A 77 -11.08 -21.71 6.45
CA TYR A 77 -11.42 -23.12 6.70
C TYR A 77 -10.88 -23.59 8.06
N PHE A 78 -9.62 -23.29 8.37
CA PHE A 78 -9.00 -23.68 9.64
C PHE A 78 -9.68 -23.00 10.84
N PHE A 79 -9.97 -21.70 10.74
CA PHE A 79 -10.65 -20.94 11.79
C PHE A 79 -12.07 -21.44 12.03
N ASN A 80 -12.83 -21.73 10.97
CA ASN A 80 -14.18 -22.27 11.13
C ASN A 80 -14.15 -23.68 11.72
N ALA A 81 -13.22 -24.54 11.28
CA ALA A 81 -13.07 -25.89 11.82
C ALA A 81 -12.71 -25.85 13.32
N THR A 82 -11.74 -25.01 13.70
CA THR A 82 -11.36 -24.83 15.10
C THR A 82 -12.48 -24.20 15.92
N ALA A 83 -13.17 -23.17 15.42
CA ALA A 83 -14.31 -22.56 16.09
C ALA A 83 -15.47 -23.55 16.29
N LEU A 84 -15.76 -24.41 15.31
CA LEU A 84 -16.76 -25.48 15.42
C LEU A 84 -16.35 -26.53 16.45
N ALA A 85 -15.08 -26.94 16.46
CA ALA A 85 -14.54 -27.86 17.45
C ALA A 85 -14.61 -27.28 18.87
N LEU A 86 -14.22 -26.01 19.03
CA LEU A 86 -14.31 -25.29 20.31
C LEU A 86 -15.77 -25.16 20.76
N ARG A 87 -16.68 -24.81 19.85
CA ARG A 87 -18.12 -24.74 20.17
C ARG A 87 -18.68 -26.09 20.57
N LYS A 88 -18.25 -27.19 19.93
CA LYS A 88 -18.65 -28.54 20.32
C LYS A 88 -18.11 -28.89 21.72
N SER A 89 -16.83 -28.64 22.00
CA SER A 89 -16.25 -28.90 23.32
C SER A 89 -16.88 -28.03 24.41
N LEU A 90 -17.08 -26.74 24.14
CA LEU A 90 -17.82 -25.82 25.01
C LEU A 90 -19.24 -26.28 25.23
N ARG A 91 -19.97 -26.75 24.21
CA ARG A 91 -21.34 -27.26 24.36
C ARG A 91 -21.37 -28.52 25.21
N LEU A 92 -20.39 -29.42 25.05
CA LEU A 92 -20.26 -30.62 25.89
C LEU A 92 -19.93 -30.24 27.34
N ALA A 93 -18.98 -29.33 27.55
CA ALA A 93 -18.64 -28.78 28.86
C ALA A 93 -19.82 -28.04 29.51
N TRP A 94 -20.61 -27.30 28.71
CA TRP A 94 -21.81 -26.56 29.15
C TRP A 94 -22.97 -27.47 29.54
N ASN A 95 -23.06 -28.65 28.92
CA ASN A 95 -24.03 -29.69 29.25
C ASN A 95 -23.58 -30.57 30.43
N SER A 96 -22.39 -30.35 30.98
CA SER A 96 -21.92 -31.06 32.17
C SER A 96 -22.78 -30.76 33.41
N LYS A 97 -22.77 -31.70 34.38
CA LYS A 97 -23.48 -31.54 35.65
C LYS A 97 -22.96 -30.33 36.44
N GLU A 98 -21.66 -30.04 36.34
CA GLU A 98 -21.03 -28.90 37.02
C GLU A 98 -21.48 -27.56 36.44
N ALA A 99 -21.54 -27.42 35.11
CA ALA A 99 -22.07 -26.21 34.48
C ALA A 99 -23.57 -25.98 34.79
N ARG A 100 -24.35 -27.06 34.96
CA ARG A 100 -25.75 -26.96 35.41
C ARG A 100 -25.87 -26.54 36.88
N ARG A 101 -24.99 -27.04 37.75
CA ARG A 101 -24.91 -26.63 39.16
C ARG A 101 -24.48 -25.18 39.30
N LEU A 102 -23.43 -24.77 38.59
CA LEU A 102 -22.98 -23.38 38.53
C LEU A 102 -24.11 -22.47 38.05
N ARG A 103 -24.85 -22.83 37.00
CA ARG A 103 -26.02 -22.03 36.58
C ARG A 103 -27.06 -21.89 37.68
N LYS A 104 -27.45 -22.97 38.35
CA LYS A 104 -28.43 -22.89 39.44
C LYS A 104 -27.91 -22.04 40.60
N LYS A 105 -26.62 -22.15 40.93
CA LYS A 105 -25.98 -21.36 41.98
C LYS A 105 -25.91 -19.88 41.59
N PHE A 106 -25.48 -19.57 40.38
CA PHE A 106 -25.49 -18.21 39.83
C PHE A 106 -26.90 -17.63 39.77
N PHE A 107 -27.91 -18.38 39.32
CA PHE A 107 -29.29 -17.91 39.33
C PHE A 107 -29.81 -17.67 40.75
N MET A 108 -29.46 -18.54 41.71
CA MET A 108 -29.81 -18.35 43.11
C MET A 108 -29.14 -17.11 43.68
N GLU A 109 -27.82 -16.97 43.49
CA GLU A 109 -27.04 -15.82 43.96
C GLU A 109 -27.45 -14.54 43.25
N PHE A 110 -27.78 -14.58 41.96
CA PHE A 110 -28.27 -13.43 41.22
C PHE A 110 -29.68 -13.05 41.65
N ALA A 111 -30.57 -14.02 41.85
CA ALA A 111 -31.90 -13.79 42.38
C ALA A 111 -31.85 -13.25 43.81
N THR A 112 -30.99 -13.78 44.68
CA THR A 112 -30.82 -13.26 46.06
C THR A 112 -30.08 -11.93 46.09
N THR A 113 -29.18 -11.66 45.14
CA THR A 113 -28.52 -10.35 45.03
C THR A 113 -29.50 -9.32 44.49
N ILE A 114 -30.42 -9.66 43.60
CA ILE A 114 -31.41 -8.73 43.03
C ILE A 114 -32.65 -8.55 43.91
N LEU A 115 -33.16 -9.61 44.56
CA LEU A 115 -34.28 -9.50 45.51
C LEU A 115 -33.82 -9.09 46.91
N GLY A 116 -32.57 -9.35 47.26
CA GLY A 116 -31.99 -8.93 48.53
C GLY A 116 -31.57 -7.45 48.54
N PRO A 117 -30.99 -6.98 49.66
CA PRO A 117 -30.57 -5.59 49.82
C PRO A 117 -29.53 -5.12 48.79
N GLY A 118 -28.88 -6.03 48.05
CA GLY A 118 -27.94 -5.72 46.97
C GLY A 118 -28.60 -5.34 45.63
N GLY A 119 -29.90 -5.57 45.44
CA GLY A 119 -30.55 -5.37 44.14
C GLY A 119 -30.74 -3.90 43.83
N ASN A 120 -31.08 -3.14 44.87
CA ASN A 120 -31.11 -1.68 44.82
C ASN A 120 -29.69 -1.12 44.55
N MET A 121 -28.65 -1.74 45.11
CA MET A 121 -27.25 -1.36 44.88
C MET A 121 -26.78 -1.68 43.45
N LEU A 122 -27.21 -2.80 42.85
CA LEU A 122 -26.94 -3.13 41.45
C LEU A 122 -27.64 -2.19 40.46
N ILE A 123 -28.91 -1.84 40.73
CA ILE A 123 -29.65 -0.87 39.92
C ILE A 123 -28.96 0.50 40.01
N VAL A 124 -28.58 0.93 41.22
CA VAL A 124 -27.83 2.18 41.42
C VAL A 124 -26.45 2.14 40.77
N LEU A 125 -25.75 0.99 40.75
CA LEU A 125 -24.44 0.82 40.10
C LEU A 125 -24.56 0.84 38.56
N VAL A 126 -25.58 0.19 38.00
CA VAL A 126 -25.81 0.13 36.54
C VAL A 126 -26.31 1.46 36.00
N PHE A 127 -27.26 2.09 36.71
CA PHE A 127 -27.74 3.44 36.39
C PHE A 127 -26.86 4.53 37.01
N TRP A 128 -25.67 4.17 37.52
CA TRP A 128 -24.75 5.14 38.08
C TRP A 128 -24.27 6.08 36.95
N PRO A 129 -24.44 7.41 37.10
CA PRO A 129 -24.08 8.37 36.05
C PRO A 129 -22.58 8.37 35.71
N GLY A 130 -21.74 7.79 36.56
CA GLY A 130 -20.31 7.59 36.31
C GLY A 130 -19.98 6.72 35.09
N TRP A 131 -20.89 5.87 34.59
CA TRP A 131 -20.65 5.19 33.30
C TRP A 131 -20.57 6.18 32.14
N MET A 132 -21.34 7.27 32.19
CA MET A 132 -21.27 8.34 31.19
C MET A 132 -19.92 9.07 31.26
N LEU A 133 -19.36 9.25 32.45
CA LEU A 133 -18.02 9.80 32.64
C LEU A 133 -16.93 8.86 32.09
N ILE A 134 -17.02 7.56 32.38
CA ILE A 134 -16.07 6.55 31.86
C ILE A 134 -16.14 6.50 30.34
N LEU A 135 -17.36 6.49 29.77
CA LEU A 135 -17.57 6.53 28.32
C LEU A 135 -17.01 7.81 27.71
N GLY A 136 -17.22 8.96 28.37
CA GLY A 136 -16.68 10.25 27.95
C GLY A 136 -15.15 10.28 27.94
N VAL A 137 -14.50 9.78 29.00
CA VAL A 137 -13.04 9.67 29.08
C VAL A 137 -12.51 8.69 28.02
N LEU A 138 -13.16 7.55 27.83
CA LEU A 138 -12.77 6.57 26.81
C LEU A 138 -12.88 7.16 25.39
N LEU A 139 -13.95 7.91 25.11
CA LEU A 139 -14.13 8.61 23.84
C LEU A 139 -13.10 9.72 23.65
N PHE A 140 -12.77 10.46 24.71
CA PHE A 140 -11.76 11.50 24.70
C PHE A 140 -10.35 10.94 24.44
N VAL A 141 -9.97 9.87 25.14
CA VAL A 141 -8.71 9.15 24.90
C VAL A 141 -8.67 8.60 23.48
N ARG A 142 -9.78 8.05 22.97
CA ARG A 142 -9.87 7.57 21.59
C ARG A 142 -9.74 8.70 20.56
N MET A 143 -10.22 9.90 20.86
CA MET A 143 -10.02 11.09 20.01
C MET A 143 -8.57 11.58 20.02
N LEU A 144 -7.88 11.50 21.16
CA LEU A 144 -6.47 11.90 21.28
C LEU A 144 -5.49 10.86 20.72
N ALA A 145 -5.89 9.59 20.68
CA ALA A 145 -5.13 8.50 20.08
C ALA A 145 -5.39 8.32 18.57
N GLY A 146 -6.18 9.23 17.97
CA GLY A 146 -6.42 9.32 16.53
C GLY A 146 -5.44 10.27 15.85
#